data_AF-A0A7G2RMS8-F1
#
_entry.id   AF-A0A7G2RMS8-F1
#
_cell.length_a   1.000
_cell.length_b   1.000
_cell.length_c   1.000
_cell.angle_alpha   90.00
_cell.angle_beta   90.00
_cell.angle_gamma   90.00
#
_symmetry.space_group_name_H-M   'P 1'
#
loop_
_entity.id
_entity.type
_entity.pdbx_description
1 polymer ?
#
loop_
_entity_poly.entity_id
_entity_poly.type
_entity_poly.pdbx_seq_one_letter_code
_entity_poly.pdbx_strand_id
1 'polypeptide(L)'
;MQQTEHYNAIASESSAVPTLLCGHCRSTLSRSRIFRNEEMRPHNDHCQTLALCSADDCGALNCCDAALARLDDPDELFSKAS
;
A
#
# COMPACT_ATOMS: atom_id res chain seq x y z
N MET A 1 -0.24 7.55 22.90
CA MET A 1 0.13 7.47 21.47
C MET A 1 -0.14 6.05 21.04
N GLN A 2 -1.20 5.80 20.26
CA GLN A 2 -1.46 4.46 19.74
C GLN A 2 -0.36 4.17 18.71
N GLN A 3 0.48 3.17 18.96
CA GLN A 3 1.44 2.69 17.97
C GLN A 3 0.62 2.24 16.76
N THR A 4 0.65 3.01 15.68
CA THR A 4 0.08 2.57 14.42
C THR A 4 0.98 1.45 13.94
N GLU A 5 0.54 0.19 14.05
CA GLU A 5 1.31 -0.93 13.51
C GLU A 5 1.43 -0.74 12.00
N HIS A 6 2.66 -0.63 11.51
CA HIS A 6 2.96 -0.47 10.10
C HIS A 6 3.30 -1.83 9.50
N TYR A 7 2.64 -2.14 8.39
CA TYR A 7 2.80 -3.40 7.67
C TYR A 7 3.44 -3.14 6.30
N ASN A 8 4.08 -4.14 5.71
CA ASN A 8 4.50 -4.06 4.32
C ASN A 8 3.41 -4.63 3.43
N ALA A 9 3.00 -3.89 2.40
CA ALA A 9 2.09 -4.41 1.39
C ALA A 9 2.75 -5.58 0.64
N ILE A 10 1.90 -6.42 0.04
CA ILE A 10 2.33 -7.58 -0.74
C ILE A 10 1.84 -7.41 -2.18
N ALA A 11 2.70 -7.61 -3.17
CA ALA A 11 2.29 -7.69 -4.57
C ALA A 11 1.59 -9.04 -4.82
N SER A 12 0.39 -9.01 -5.39
CA SER A 12 -0.29 -10.24 -5.80
C SER A 12 0.39 -10.84 -7.03
N GLU A 13 0.89 -12.08 -6.92
CA GLU A 13 1.65 -12.76 -7.97
C GLU A 13 0.76 -13.29 -9.12
N SER A 14 -0.56 -13.36 -8.93
CA SER A 14 -1.48 -14.08 -9.83
C SER A 14 -2.60 -13.20 -10.40
N SER A 15 -2.40 -11.89 -10.49
CA SER A 15 -3.42 -10.96 -10.98
C SER A 15 -3.10 -10.42 -12.36
N ALA A 16 -4.08 -10.47 -13.27
CA ALA A 16 -3.98 -9.83 -14.60
C ALA A 16 -3.86 -8.29 -14.50
N VAL A 17 -4.15 -7.72 -13.34
CA VAL A 17 -4.05 -6.30 -13.04
C VAL A 17 -3.17 -6.11 -11.81
N PRO A 18 -2.21 -5.16 -11.82
CA PRO A 18 -1.39 -4.85 -10.65
C PRO A 18 -2.26 -4.64 -9.40
N THR A 19 -2.06 -5.51 -8.40
CA THR A 19 -2.88 -5.59 -7.18
C THR A 19 -1.97 -5.70 -5.97
N LEU A 20 -2.19 -4.82 -5.00
CA LEU A 20 -1.50 -4.84 -3.72
C LEU A 20 -2.43 -5.39 -2.63
N LEU A 21 -1.87 -6.18 -1.72
CA LEU A 21 -2.56 -6.77 -0.58
C LEU A 21 -2.02 -6.19 0.73
N CYS A 22 -2.90 -6.10 1.73
CA CYS A 22 -2.54 -5.69 3.08
C CYS A 22 -1.58 -6.69 3.71
N GLY A 23 -0.47 -6.23 4.30
CA GLY A 23 0.48 -7.07 5.01
C GLY A 23 -0.07 -7.69 6.31
N HIS A 24 -1.16 -7.14 6.84
CA HIS A 24 -1.83 -7.66 8.03
C HIS A 24 -2.87 -8.75 7.69
N CYS A 25 -3.94 -8.37 6.96
CA CYS A 25 -5.09 -9.25 6.70
C CYS A 25 -5.12 -9.86 5.29
N ARG A 26 -4.19 -9.49 4.40
CA ARG A 26 -4.14 -9.90 2.99
C ARG A 26 -5.32 -9.48 2.12
N SER A 27 -6.23 -8.64 2.63
CA SER A 27 -7.26 -8.02 1.80
C SER A 27 -6.65 -7.08 0.76
N THR A 28 -7.31 -6.92 -0.39
CA THR A 28 -6.87 -5.99 -1.43
C THR A 28 -6.84 -4.56 -0.93
N LEU A 29 -5.73 -3.87 -1.17
CA LEU A 29 -5.59 -2.45 -0.90
C LEU A 29 -6.25 -1.66 -2.03
N SER A 30 -7.24 -0.86 -1.68
CA SER A 30 -7.94 -0.02 -2.66
C SER A 30 -6.99 1.04 -3.23
N ARG A 31 -6.95 1.16 -4.56
CA ARG A 31 -6.18 2.21 -5.26
C ARG A 31 -6.52 3.62 -4.78
N SER A 32 -7.80 3.86 -4.45
CA SER A 32 -8.27 5.15 -3.91
C SER A 32 -7.72 5.50 -2.52
N ARG A 33 -7.07 4.54 -1.86
CA ARG A 33 -6.45 4.70 -0.53
C ARG A 33 -4.94 4.47 -0.57
N ILE A 34 -4.33 4.49 -1.75
CA ILE A 34 -2.87 4.53 -1.93
C ILE A 34 -2.48 5.99 -2.20
N PHE A 35 -1.48 6.48 -1.49
CA PHE A 35 -1.06 7.89 -1.59
C PHE A 35 0.44 8.04 -1.33
N ARG A 36 1.02 9.10 -1.90
CA ARG A 36 2.42 9.47 -1.65
C ARG A 36 2.56 10.06 -0.26
N ASN A 37 3.62 9.66 0.43
CA ASN A 37 3.98 10.14 1.76
C ASN A 37 4.85 11.40 1.63
N GLU A 38 4.26 12.51 1.19
CA GLU A 38 5.01 13.71 0.79
C GLU A 38 5.49 14.56 1.99
N GLU A 39 5.02 14.31 3.22
CA GLU A 39 5.34 15.18 4.37
C GLU A 39 5.60 14.49 5.74
N MET A 40 5.76 13.16 5.84
CA MET A 40 6.10 12.52 7.13
C MET A 40 7.53 11.96 7.20
N ARG A 41 8.46 12.72 7.76
CA ARG A 41 9.68 12.21 8.44
C ARG A 41 9.91 13.00 9.73
N PRO A 42 10.18 12.37 10.89
CA PRO A 42 11.29 11.40 11.05
C PRO A 42 10.94 10.10 11.78
N HIS A 43 9.65 9.73 11.91
CA HIS A 43 9.27 8.56 12.72
C HIS A 43 8.99 7.27 11.95
N ASN A 44 9.03 7.31 10.62
CA ASN A 44 8.85 6.12 9.80
C ASN A 44 9.98 5.99 8.79
N ASP A 45 10.75 4.93 8.92
CA ASP A 45 11.78 4.53 7.98
C ASP A 45 11.21 4.46 6.55
N HIS A 46 11.58 5.46 5.77
CA HIS A 46 11.74 5.45 4.31
C HIS A 46 10.56 5.12 3.39
N CYS A 47 9.34 4.90 3.86
CA CYS A 47 8.24 4.62 2.93
C CYS A 47 7.76 5.85 2.13
N GLN A 48 7.86 5.79 0.80
CA GLN A 48 7.42 6.81 -0.14
C GLN A 48 5.94 6.69 -0.49
N THR A 49 5.41 5.47 -0.56
CA THR A 49 4.01 5.22 -0.90
C THR A 49 3.33 4.44 0.20
N LEU A 50 2.25 4.99 0.73
CA LEU A 50 1.46 4.38 1.80
C LEU A 50 0.09 3.95 1.29
N ALA A 51 -0.51 2.97 1.96
CA ALA A 51 -1.89 2.57 1.74
C ALA A 51 -2.63 2.28 3.04
N LEU A 52 -3.86 2.77 3.16
CA LEU A 52 -4.73 2.44 4.29
C LEU A 52 -5.65 1.28 3.92
N CYS A 53 -5.58 0.19 4.69
CA CYS A 53 -6.48 -0.95 4.51
C CYS A 53 -7.92 -0.54 4.82
N SER A 54 -8.85 -0.87 3.91
CA SER A 54 -10.28 -0.59 4.05
C SER A 54 -11.10 -1.80 4.49
N ALA A 55 -10.46 -2.93 4.81
CA ALA A 55 -11.16 -4.09 5.37
C ALA A 55 -11.72 -3.73 6.74
N ASP A 56 -12.95 -4.20 7.01
CA ASP A 56 -13.58 -4.07 8.33
C ASP A 56 -12.63 -4.60 9.41
N ASP A 57 -12.52 -3.86 10.51
CA ASP A 57 -11.67 -4.13 11.68
C ASP A 57 -10.15 -4.21 11.42
N CYS A 58 -9.64 -3.88 10.22
CA CYS A 58 -8.19 -3.87 9.97
C CYS A 58 -7.57 -2.49 10.20
N GLY A 59 -7.94 -1.49 9.37
CA GLY A 59 -7.39 -0.12 9.48
C GLY A 59 -5.86 0.02 9.36
N ALA A 60 -5.14 -1.04 8.95
CA ALA A 60 -3.69 -1.06 8.92
C ALA A 60 -3.11 -0.08 7.89
N LEU A 61 -2.06 0.64 8.27
CA LEU A 61 -1.24 1.44 7.37
C LEU A 61 -0.14 0.56 6.78
N ASN A 62 -0.05 0.53 5.45
CA ASN A 62 0.86 -0.33 4.71
C ASN A 62 1.89 0.51 3.96
N CYS A 63 3.15 0.11 4.02
CA CYS A 63 4.19 0.59 3.11
C CYS A 63 4.14 -0.19 1.80
N CYS A 64 4.00 0.50 0.67
CA CYS A 64 3.81 -0.11 -0.64
C CYS A 64 5.09 -0.24 -1.46
N ASP A 65 6.18 0.44 -1.08
CA ASP A 65 7.39 0.58 -1.90
C ASP A 65 7.96 -0.76 -2.37
N ALA A 66 8.16 -1.71 -1.45
CA ALA A 66 8.71 -3.02 -1.77
C ALA A 66 7.79 -3.85 -2.68
N ALA A 67 6.47 -3.69 -2.55
CA ALA A 67 5.51 -4.38 -3.40
C ALA A 67 5.43 -3.74 -4.79
N LEU A 68 5.47 -2.40 -4.86
CA LEU A 68 5.51 -1.65 -6.11
C LEU A 68 6.77 -1.94 -6.93
N ALA A 69 7.93 -2.08 -6.28
CA ALA A 69 9.19 -2.44 -6.93
C ALA A 69 9.18 -3.83 -7.58
N ARG A 70 8.19 -4.68 -7.25
CA ARG A 70 8.01 -6.02 -7.85
C ARG A 70 6.99 -6.02 -8.99
N LEU A 71 6.33 -4.89 -9.26
CA LEU A 71 5.44 -4.73 -10.39
C LEU A 71 6.24 -4.17 -11.57
N ASP A 72 6.00 -4.71 -12.78
CA ASP A 72 6.65 -4.23 -14.01
C ASP A 72 6.32 -2.75 -14.32
N ASP A 73 5.08 -2.32 -14.05
CA ASP A 73 4.64 -0.93 -14.22
C ASP A 73 3.78 -0.47 -13.02
N PRO A 74 4.38 0.18 -12.01
CA PRO A 74 3.65 0.69 -10.86
C PRO A 74 2.81 1.94 -11.16
N ASP A 75 3.05 2.66 -12.28
CA ASP A 75 2.27 3.85 -12.65
C ASP A 75 0.84 3.50 -13.09
N GLU A 76 0.60 2.26 -13.54
CA GLU A 76 -0.74 1.73 -13.81
C GLU A 76 -1.64 1.66 -12.55
N LEU A 77 -1.06 1.58 -11.35
CA LEU A 77 -1.83 1.64 -10.10
C LEU A 77 -2.38 3.03 -9.81
N PHE A 78 -1.70 4.07 -10.30
CA PHE A 78 -2.03 5.48 -10.07
C PHE A 78 -2.74 6.13 -11.27
N SER A 79 -2.60 5.53 -12.45
CA SER A 79 -3.31 5.96 -13.65
C SER A 79 -4.81 5.80 -13.43
N LYS A 80 -5.52 6.92 -13.49
CA LYS A 80 -6.98 6.94 -13.37
C LYS A 80 -7.56 6.07 -14.49
N ALA A 81 -8.34 5.06 -14.14
CA ALA A 81 -9.33 4.51 -15.07
C ALA A 81 -10.19 5.71 -15.51
N SER A 82 -10.07 6.07 -16.79
CA SER A 82 -10.89 7.11 -17.42
C SER A 82 -12.29 6.56 -17.70
#